data_AF-A0A0T1WZY6-F1
#
_entry.id   AF-A0A0T1WZY6-F1
#
_cell.length_a   1.000
_cell.length_b   1.000
_cell.length_c   1.000
_cell.angle_alpha   90.00
_cell.angle_beta   90.00
_cell.angle_gamma   90.00
#
_symmetry.space_group_name_H-M   'P 1'
#
loop_
_entity.id
_entity.type
_entity.pdbx_description
1 polymer ?
#
loop_
_entity_poly.entity_id
_entity_poly.type
_entity_poly.pdbx_seq_one_letter_code
_entity_poly.pdbx_strand_id
1 'polypeptide(L)'
;MHRPEYLLSRILQCAESGGPYAISGKDRYSCTNRKKRLPIDELGGECCSNSKTITRQELEECVLNCIPVAFYSIDIFDRISQKMITHEVTS
;
A
#
# COMPACT_ATOMS: atom_id res chain seq x y z
N MET A 1 7.93 17.69 8.71
CA MET A 1 8.50 16.33 8.81
C MET A 1 7.94 15.52 7.65
N HIS A 2 8.75 15.19 6.65
CA HIS A 2 8.32 14.39 5.50
C HIS A 2 8.52 12.91 5.84
N ARG A 3 7.44 12.12 5.80
CA ARG A 3 7.55 10.67 5.97
C ARG A 3 7.89 10.08 4.60
N PRO A 4 8.87 9.16 4.50
CA PRO A 4 9.12 8.47 3.24
C PRO A 4 7.86 7.76 2.75
N GLU A 5 7.59 7.87 1.47
CA GLU A 5 6.58 7.08 0.77
C GLU A 5 7.23 5.84 0.15
N TYR A 6 6.45 4.75 0.11
CA TYR A 6 6.85 3.43 -0.37
C TYR A 6 5.80 2.95 -1.37
N LEU A 7 6.11 1.91 -2.14
CA LEU A 7 5.29 1.46 -3.27
C LEU A 7 3.82 1.27 -2.91
N LEU A 8 3.54 0.70 -1.73
CA LEU A 8 2.19 0.36 -1.29
C LEU A 8 1.62 1.31 -0.24
N SER A 9 2.28 2.46 -0.02
CA SER A 9 1.76 3.52 0.83
C SER A 9 0.34 3.91 0.40
N ARG A 10 -0.60 3.91 1.35
CA ARG A 10 -2.00 4.34 1.17
C ARG A 10 -2.86 3.40 0.28
N ILE A 11 -2.31 2.30 -0.22
CA ILE A 11 -3.02 1.32 -1.06
C ILE A 11 -3.57 0.17 -0.19
N LEU A 12 -2.80 -0.25 0.82
CA LEU A 12 -3.09 -1.45 1.61
C LEU A 12 -4.15 -1.21 2.69
N GLN A 13 -5.14 -2.10 2.74
CA GLN A 13 -6.24 -2.08 3.69
C GLN A 13 -6.31 -3.35 4.53
N CYS A 14 -6.65 -3.22 5.81
CA CYS A 14 -6.86 -4.33 6.71
C CYS A 14 -8.20 -5.01 6.46
N ALA A 15 -8.17 -6.31 6.21
CA ALA A 15 -9.40 -7.09 6.01
C ALA A 15 -10.30 -7.16 7.25
N GLU A 16 -9.75 -7.06 8.46
CA GLU A 16 -10.55 -7.13 9.69
C GLU A 16 -11.22 -5.80 10.02
N SER A 17 -10.49 -4.70 9.88
CA SER A 17 -10.92 -3.39 10.39
C SER A 17 -11.24 -2.36 9.31
N GLY A 18 -10.96 -2.66 8.04
CA GLY A 18 -10.94 -1.67 6.97
C GLY A 18 -9.87 -0.58 7.14
N GLY A 19 -9.05 -0.64 8.20
CA GLY A 19 -8.06 0.38 8.52
C GLY A 19 -6.82 0.33 7.61
N PRO A 20 -6.10 1.44 7.43
CA PRO A 20 -4.95 1.47 6.55
C PRO A 20 -3.76 0.70 7.15
N TYR A 21 -2.93 0.17 6.26
CA TYR A 21 -1.60 -0.30 6.62
C TYR A 21 -0.58 0.82 6.43
N ALA A 22 0.40 0.87 7.32
CA ALA A 22 1.57 1.73 7.17
C ALA A 22 2.83 1.00 7.64
N ILE A 23 3.98 1.43 7.12
CA ILE A 23 5.27 0.93 7.56
C ILE A 23 5.54 1.35 9.00
N SER A 24 5.85 0.39 9.85
CA SER A 24 6.11 0.61 11.26
C SER A 24 7.18 -0.34 11.79
N GLY A 25 8.01 0.13 12.73
CA GLY A 25 9.13 -0.67 13.25
C GLY A 25 10.22 -0.90 12.19
N LYS A 26 10.76 -2.12 12.14
CA LYS A 26 11.84 -2.55 11.21
C LYS A 26 11.33 -2.80 9.79
N ASP A 27 10.81 -1.77 9.12
CA ASP A 27 10.38 -1.83 7.72
C ASP A 27 9.26 -2.86 7.45
N ARG A 28 8.24 -2.90 8.32
CA ARG A 28 7.11 -3.84 8.19
C ARG A 28 5.80 -3.10 8.01
N TYR A 29 4.99 -3.56 7.06
CA TYR A 29 3.60 -3.13 6.93
C TYR A 29 2.76 -3.72 8.07
N SER A 30 1.99 -2.86 8.72
CA SER A 30 1.11 -3.21 9.84
C SER A 30 -0.15 -2.34 9.86
N CYS A 31 -1.29 -2.92 10.26
CA CYS A 31 -2.54 -2.17 10.44
C CYS A 31 -2.35 -1.04 11.48
N THR A 32 -2.63 0.20 11.09
CA THR A 32 -2.46 1.35 11.98
C THR A 32 -3.52 1.40 13.07
N ASN A 33 -4.74 0.93 12.80
CA ASN A 33 -5.84 0.95 13.77
C ASN A 33 -5.52 0.03 14.95
N ARG A 34 -5.04 -1.19 14.68
CA ARG A 34 -4.52 -2.07 15.72
C ARG A 34 -3.37 -1.42 16.49
N LYS A 35 -2.39 -0.87 15.77
CA LYS A 35 -1.20 -0.28 16.40
C LYS A 35 -1.57 0.87 17.35
N LYS A 36 -2.54 1.68 16.98
CA LYS A 36 -3.07 2.79 17.78
C LYS A 36 -4.14 2.37 18.78
N ARG A 37 -4.56 1.09 18.77
CA ARG A 37 -5.69 0.57 19.57
C ARG A 37 -6.95 1.42 19.42
N LEU A 38 -7.30 1.73 18.17
CA LEU A 38 -8.51 2.49 17.89
C LEU A 38 -9.73 1.56 18.08
N PRO A 39 -10.77 2.01 18.80
CA PRO A 39 -12.07 1.36 18.78
C PRO A 39 -12.67 1.47 17.38
N ILE A 40 -13.34 0.41 16.92
CA ILE A 40 -13.89 0.31 15.57
C ILE A 40 -15.35 -0.10 15.66
N ASP A 41 -16.25 0.74 15.13
CA ASP A 41 -17.69 0.57 15.26
C ASP A 41 -18.17 -0.71 14.58
N GLU A 42 -17.60 -1.06 13.42
CA GLU A 42 -17.89 -2.30 12.70
C GLU A 42 -17.44 -3.56 13.47
N LEU A 43 -16.55 -3.40 14.45
CA LEU A 43 -16.12 -4.44 15.39
C LEU A 43 -16.82 -4.31 16.76
N GLY A 44 -17.93 -3.56 16.86
CA GLY A 44 -18.65 -3.37 18.11
C GLY A 44 -17.91 -2.51 19.14
N GLY A 45 -17.03 -1.62 18.68
CA GLY A 45 -16.17 -0.79 19.53
C GLY A 45 -14.87 -1.46 19.94
N GLU A 46 -14.65 -2.72 19.58
CA GLU A 46 -13.41 -3.44 19.87
C GLU A 46 -12.24 -2.94 19.02
N CYS A 47 -11.03 -3.20 19.53
CA CYS A 47 -9.81 -2.94 18.77
C CYS A 47 -9.54 -4.05 17.75
N CYS A 48 -9.06 -3.65 16.56
CA CYS A 48 -8.57 -4.58 15.54
C CYS A 48 -7.56 -5.59 16.11
N SER A 49 -7.84 -6.89 15.99
CA SER A 49 -7.03 -7.97 16.57
C SER A 49 -5.87 -8.41 15.67
N ASN A 50 -5.89 -8.05 14.38
CA ASN A 50 -4.99 -8.53 13.33
C ASN A 50 -3.54 -8.17 13.61
N SER A 51 -2.84 -9.12 14.21
CA SER A 51 -1.45 -9.00 14.61
C SER A 51 -0.44 -9.30 13.52
N LYS A 52 -0.91 -9.68 12.32
CA LYS A 52 -0.04 -10.05 11.21
C LYS A 52 0.67 -8.80 10.69
N THR A 53 1.97 -8.95 10.54
CA THR A 53 2.83 -7.94 9.90
C THR A 53 3.67 -8.64 8.85
N ILE A 54 4.00 -7.93 7.78
CA ILE A 54 4.80 -8.44 6.67
C ILE A 54 5.92 -7.44 6.38
N THR A 55 7.10 -7.91 5.96
CA THR A 55 8.16 -6.97 5.59
C THR A 55 7.75 -6.18 4.36
N ARG A 56 8.26 -4.95 4.23
CA ARG A 56 8.05 -4.15 3.03
C ARG A 56 8.51 -4.91 1.80
N GLN A 57 9.73 -5.43 1.84
CA GLN A 57 10.34 -6.15 0.73
C GLN A 57 9.48 -7.35 0.28
N GLU A 58 9.13 -8.25 1.20
CA GLU A 58 8.35 -9.44 0.88
C GLU A 58 6.99 -9.11 0.25
N LEU A 59 6.28 -8.12 0.78
CA LEU A 59 4.99 -7.73 0.24
C LEU A 59 5.12 -7.03 -1.12
N GLU A 60 6.06 -6.08 -1.24
CA GLU A 60 6.27 -5.33 -2.48
C GLU A 60 6.75 -6.26 -3.61
N GLU A 61 7.69 -7.17 -3.35
CA GLU A 61 8.12 -8.19 -4.31
C GLU A 61 6.95 -9.11 -4.72
N CYS A 62 6.12 -9.54 -3.78
CA CYS A 62 4.95 -10.35 -4.08
C CYS A 62 3.97 -9.61 -5.02
N VAL A 63 3.67 -8.33 -4.73
CA VAL A 63 2.81 -7.53 -5.61
C VAL A 63 3.44 -7.36 -6.98
N LEU A 64 4.73 -7.00 -7.05
CA LEU A 64 5.42 -6.80 -8.32
C LEU A 64 5.48 -8.07 -9.17
N ASN A 65 5.70 -9.24 -8.55
CA ASN A 65 5.72 -10.53 -9.23
C ASN A 65 4.34 -10.96 -9.76
N CYS A 66 3.25 -10.43 -9.19
CA CYS A 66 1.89 -10.68 -9.66
C CYS A 66 1.47 -9.76 -10.82
N ILE A 67 2.25 -8.72 -11.14
CA ILE A 67 1.97 -7.84 -12.29
C ILE A 67 2.41 -8.56 -13.57
N PRO A 68 1.55 -8.67 -14.60
CA PRO A 68 1.91 -9.34 -15.84
C PRO A 68 3.15 -8.71 -16.48
N VAL A 69 4.07 -9.55 -16.97
CA VAL A 69 5.35 -9.12 -17.57
C VAL A 69 5.17 -8.07 -18.67
N ALA A 70 4.04 -8.10 -19.40
CA ALA A 70 3.70 -7.10 -20.41
C ALA A 70 3.73 -5.67 -19.84
N PHE A 71 3.31 -5.44 -18.59
CA PHE A 71 3.35 -4.12 -17.96
C PHE A 71 4.77 -3.62 -17.66
N TYR A 72 5.77 -4.51 -17.64
CA TYR A 72 7.19 -4.16 -17.51
C TYR A 72 7.92 -4.10 -18.85
N SER A 73 7.23 -4.34 -19.98
CA SER A 73 7.84 -4.12 -21.28
C SER A 73 8.14 -2.63 -21.46
N ILE A 74 9.38 -2.32 -21.86
CA ILE A 74 9.85 -0.95 -22.14
C ILE A 74 8.88 -0.20 -23.04
N ASP A 75 8.30 -0.90 -24.03
CA ASP A 75 7.33 -0.34 -24.97
C ASP A 75 6.03 0.13 -24.32
N ILE A 76 5.56 -0.53 -23.26
CA ILE A 76 4.37 -0.12 -22.51
C ILE A 76 4.70 1.04 -21.57
N PHE A 77 5.87 1.03 -20.94
CA PHE A 77 6.31 2.14 -20.09
C PHE A 77 6.41 3.44 -20.89
N ASP A 78 7.02 3.41 -22.08
CA ASP A 78 7.12 4.56 -22.97
C ASP A 78 5.75 5.11 -23.37
N ARG A 79 4.79 4.22 -23.69
CA ARG A 79 3.42 4.62 -24.05
C ARG A 79 2.64 5.22 -22.88
N ILE A 80 2.81 4.70 -21.67
CA ILE A 80 2.16 5.24 -20.46
C ILE A 80 2.78 6.59 -20.10
N SER A 81 4.12 6.70 -20.10
CA SER A 81 4.84 7.94 -19.84
C SER A 81 4.42 9.06 -20.79
N GLN A 82 4.34 8.77 -22.10
CA GLN A 82 3.83 9.70 -23.12
C GLN A 82 2.41 10.19 -22.79
N LYS A 83 1.50 9.28 -22.42
CA LYS A 83 0.12 9.64 -22.06
C LYS A 83 0.06 10.50 -20.78
N MET A 84 0.87 10.20 -19.78
CA MET A 84 0.91 10.98 -18.53
C MET A 84 1.42 12.40 -18.78
N ILE A 85 2.51 12.56 -19.56
CA ILE A 85 3.02 13.87 -19.99
C ILE A 85 1.94 14.64 -20.76
N THR A 86 1.23 13.99 -21.68
CA THR A 86 0.19 14.65 -22.47
C THR A 86 -0.96 15.13 -21.57
N HIS A 87 -1.34 14.36 -20.55
CA HIS A 87 -2.40 14.73 -19.62
C HIS A 87 -2.03 15.91 -18.71
N GLU A 88 -0.75 16.05 -18.37
CA GLU A 88 -0.23 17.13 -17.52
C GLU A 88 -0.12 18.47 -18.28
N VAL A 89 0.16 18.42 -19.59
CA VAL A 89 0.28 19.62 -20.44
C VAL A 89 -1.10 20.17 -20.87
N THR A 90 -2.16 19.38 -20.73
CA THR A 90 -3.52 19.76 -21.15
C THR A 90 -4.45 20.14 -19.98
N SER A 91 -3.92 20.21 -18.74
CA SER A 91 -4.66 20.59 -17.53
C SER A 91 -4.27 21.99 -17.04
#